data_AF-A0A0F2LRQ3-F1
#
_entry.id   AF-A0A0F2LRQ3-F1
#
_cell.length_a   1.000
_cell.length_b   1.000
_cell.length_c   1.000
_cell.angle_alpha   90.00
_cell.angle_beta   90.00
_cell.angle_gamma   90.00
#
_symmetry.space_group_name_H-M   'P 1'
#
loop_
_entity.id
_entity.type
_entity.pdbx_description
1 polymer ?
#
loop_
_entity_poly.entity_id
_entity_poly.type
_entity_poly.pdbx_seq_one_letter_code
_entity_poly.pdbx_strand_id
1 'polypeptide(L)'
;MSAREKFTSISPAEFFKRNPELAGFSNPARAMYQTVRELVENALDATDVHEILPSIKVIIDVDNKEKEIYKVTVEDNGIGIPPHVVPDAFGRVLYSSKYVLRQTRGMYGLGVKAAVLYSQMYQEKPVEIITSPIGSKRIYIFRLKIDVTKNEPIIY
;
A
#
# COMPACT_ATOMS: atom_id res chain seq x y z
N MET A 1 -7.67 -19.72 40.70
CA MET A 1 -8.71 -18.97 39.97
C MET A 1 -8.59 -19.33 38.49
N SER A 2 -9.63 -19.91 37.89
CA SER A 2 -9.64 -20.19 36.44
C SER A 2 -9.55 -18.85 35.70
N ALA A 3 -8.59 -18.73 34.78
CA ALA A 3 -8.52 -17.58 33.89
C ALA A 3 -9.81 -17.54 33.07
N ARG A 4 -10.64 -16.51 33.28
CA ARG A 4 -11.84 -16.29 32.47
C ARG A 4 -11.41 -15.92 31.07
N GLU A 5 -12.00 -16.58 30.07
CA GLU A 5 -11.78 -16.24 28.67
C GLU A 5 -12.26 -14.82 28.40
N LYS A 6 -11.42 -14.02 27.73
CA LYS A 6 -11.72 -12.65 27.31
C LYS A 6 -11.87 -12.64 25.80
N PHE A 7 -13.07 -12.35 25.33
CA PHE A 7 -13.35 -12.17 23.91
C PHE A 7 -13.00 -10.73 23.49
N THR A 8 -12.18 -10.60 22.46
CA THR A 8 -11.75 -9.30 21.90
C THR A 8 -11.76 -9.36 20.38
N SER A 9 -12.11 -8.26 19.72
CA SER A 9 -11.96 -8.08 18.27
C SER A 9 -10.69 -7.29 17.96
N ILE A 10 -10.11 -7.52 16.77
CA ILE A 10 -9.02 -6.73 16.23
C ILE A 10 -9.39 -6.22 14.83
N SER A 11 -8.86 -5.07 14.44
CA SER A 11 -9.10 -4.52 13.11
C SER A 11 -8.36 -5.34 12.03
N PRO A 12 -8.75 -5.24 10.75
CA PRO A 12 -7.98 -5.86 9.67
C PRO A 12 -6.51 -5.38 9.62
N ALA A 13 -6.27 -4.09 9.84
CA ALA A 13 -4.91 -3.54 9.90
C ALA A 13 -4.12 -4.11 11.07
N GLU A 14 -4.74 -4.27 12.24
CA GLU A 14 -4.11 -4.88 13.40
C GLU A 14 -3.79 -6.36 13.17
N PHE A 15 -4.69 -7.10 12.52
CA PHE A 15 -4.47 -8.49 12.13
C PHE A 15 -3.23 -8.64 11.23
N PHE A 16 -3.12 -7.85 10.16
CA PHE A 16 -1.97 -7.95 9.25
C PHE A 16 -0.68 -7.36 9.83
N LYS A 17 -0.76 -6.38 10.74
CA LYS A 17 0.42 -5.90 11.48
C LYS A 17 0.99 -6.99 12.39
N ARG A 18 0.11 -7.80 13.01
CA ARG A 18 0.53 -8.91 13.88
C ARG A 18 1.04 -10.12 13.10
N ASN A 19 0.58 -10.30 11.87
CA ASN A 19 0.87 -11.48 11.04
C ASN A 19 1.35 -11.04 9.63
N PRO A 20 2.46 -10.29 9.51
CA PRO A 20 2.93 -9.74 8.23
C PRO A 20 3.29 -10.83 7.21
N GLU A 21 3.68 -12.02 7.66
CA GLU A 21 3.97 -13.18 6.83
C GLU A 21 2.78 -13.65 5.99
N LEU A 22 1.53 -13.45 6.47
CA LEU A 22 0.32 -13.76 5.72
C LEU A 22 0.14 -12.87 4.48
N ALA A 23 0.76 -11.68 4.49
CA ALA A 23 0.80 -10.76 3.36
C ALA A 23 2.11 -10.87 2.56
N GLY A 24 2.97 -11.84 2.86
CA GLY A 24 4.26 -12.04 2.18
C GLY A 24 5.43 -11.24 2.76
N PHE A 25 5.25 -10.57 3.90
CA PHE A 25 6.27 -9.73 4.54
C PHE A 25 7.01 -10.47 5.68
N SER A 26 7.54 -11.67 5.39
CA SER A 26 8.14 -12.56 6.40
C SER A 26 9.57 -12.19 6.81
N ASN A 27 10.33 -11.53 5.95
CA ASN A 27 11.71 -11.08 6.21
C ASN A 27 12.05 -9.87 5.31
N PRO A 28 13.11 -9.09 5.61
CA PRO A 28 13.41 -7.85 4.89
C PRO A 28 13.61 -8.03 3.38
N ALA A 29 14.31 -9.07 2.94
CA ALA A 29 14.54 -9.34 1.53
C ALA A 29 13.22 -9.65 0.78
N ARG A 30 12.37 -10.50 1.37
CA ARG A 30 11.05 -10.82 0.81
C ARG A 30 10.10 -9.62 0.86
N ALA A 31 10.16 -8.81 1.92
CA ALA A 31 9.39 -7.58 2.05
C ALA A 31 9.73 -6.57 0.96
N MET A 32 11.02 -6.41 0.62
CA MET A 32 11.45 -5.56 -0.49
C MET A 32 10.90 -6.08 -1.83
N TYR A 33 11.07 -7.38 -2.11
CA TYR A 33 10.53 -8.01 -3.31
C TYR A 33 9.01 -7.83 -3.42
N GLN A 34 8.27 -8.11 -2.33
CA GLN A 34 6.82 -7.99 -2.28
C GLN A 34 6.37 -6.55 -2.51
N THR A 35 7.06 -5.58 -1.91
CA THR A 35 6.76 -4.14 -2.09
C THR A 35 6.90 -3.73 -3.56
N VAL A 36 8.02 -4.08 -4.19
CA VAL A 36 8.24 -3.77 -5.62
C VAL A 36 7.19 -4.44 -6.49
N ARG A 37 6.94 -5.73 -6.27
CA ARG A 37 5.93 -6.50 -7.02
C ARG A 37 4.55 -5.85 -6.93
N GLU A 38 4.07 -5.56 -5.73
CA GLU A 38 2.73 -4.99 -5.51
C GLU A 38 2.57 -3.61 -6.15
N LEU A 39 3.59 -2.76 -6.08
CA LEU A 39 3.56 -1.45 -6.71
C LEU A 39 3.56 -1.56 -8.24
N VAL A 40 4.39 -2.44 -8.81
CA VAL A 40 4.44 -2.67 -10.27
C VAL A 40 3.15 -3.31 -10.78
N GLU A 41 2.57 -4.28 -10.07
CA GLU A 41 1.29 -4.89 -10.45
C GLU A 41 0.15 -3.86 -10.43
N ASN A 42 0.14 -2.93 -9.46
CA ASN A 42 -0.83 -1.85 -9.43
C ASN A 42 -0.62 -0.82 -10.56
N ALA A 43 0.63 -0.49 -10.89
CA ALA A 43 0.96 0.38 -12.02
C ALA A 43 0.54 -0.24 -13.37
N LEU A 44 0.77 -1.54 -13.56
CA LEU A 44 0.30 -2.27 -14.74
C LEU A 44 -1.22 -2.28 -14.82
N ASP A 45 -1.91 -2.61 -13.72
CA ASP A 45 -3.37 -2.58 -13.67
C ASP A 45 -3.96 -1.16 -13.85
N ALA A 46 -3.19 -0.10 -13.62
CA ALA A 46 -3.60 1.28 -13.89
C ALA A 46 -3.38 1.73 -15.34
N THR A 47 -2.70 0.90 -16.15
CA THR A 47 -2.32 1.21 -17.54
C THR A 47 -2.98 0.25 -18.54
N ASP A 48 -2.59 -1.03 -18.55
CA ASP A 48 -2.99 -1.98 -19.60
C ASP A 48 -4.49 -2.32 -19.58
N VAL A 49 -5.08 -2.39 -18.38
CA VAL A 49 -6.53 -2.51 -18.12
C VAL A 49 -7.32 -1.35 -18.74
N HIS A 50 -6.66 -0.23 -19.02
CA HIS A 50 -7.23 0.98 -19.59
C HIS A 50 -6.69 1.29 -21.00
N GLU A 51 -6.08 0.29 -21.65
CA GLU A 51 -5.54 0.41 -23.03
C GLU A 51 -4.45 1.50 -23.16
N ILE A 52 -3.77 1.83 -22.06
CA ILE A 52 -2.62 2.73 -22.03
C ILE A 52 -1.35 1.89 -22.13
N LEU A 53 -0.47 2.21 -23.09
CA LEU A 53 0.83 1.55 -23.19
C LEU A 53 1.66 1.86 -21.92
N PRO A 54 2.06 0.85 -21.12
CA PRO A 54 2.68 1.10 -19.82
C PRO A 54 4.08 1.70 -19.96
N SER A 55 4.33 2.79 -19.23
CA SER A 55 5.65 3.33 -18.95
C SER A 55 5.81 3.35 -17.43
N ILE A 56 6.61 2.41 -16.92
CA ILE A 56 6.80 2.20 -15.49
C ILE A 56 8.27 2.39 -15.15
N LYS A 57 8.55 3.25 -14.17
CA LYS A 57 9.90 3.50 -13.65
C LYS A 57 9.95 3.04 -12.19
N VAL A 58 10.95 2.23 -11.87
CA VAL A 58 11.18 1.70 -10.51
C VAL A 58 12.53 2.20 -10.04
N ILE A 59 12.55 2.83 -8.86
CA ILE A 59 13.76 3.33 -8.21
C ILE A 59 13.82 2.75 -6.79
N ILE A 60 14.99 2.25 -6.40
CA ILE A 60 15.25 1.78 -5.04
C ILE A 60 16.48 2.51 -4.53
N ASP A 61 16.26 3.44 -3.61
CA ASP A 61 17.32 4.23 -2.98
C ASP A 61 17.60 3.74 -1.57
N VAL A 62 18.86 3.86 -1.14
CA VAL A 62 19.22 3.65 0.27
C VAL A 62 18.92 4.93 1.04
N ASP A 63 17.91 4.89 1.91
CA ASP A 63 17.49 6.04 2.72
C ASP A 63 18.27 6.14 4.04
N ASN A 64 18.54 4.99 4.68
CA ASN A 64 19.43 4.90 5.82
C ASN A 64 20.22 3.58 5.76
N LYS A 65 21.52 3.67 5.49
CA LYS A 65 22.39 2.50 5.34
C LYS A 65 22.61 1.73 6.65
N GLU A 66 22.68 2.43 7.78
CA GLU A 66 22.94 1.82 9.10
C GLU A 66 21.74 1.01 9.59
N LYS A 67 20.53 1.48 9.30
CA LYS A 67 19.26 0.83 9.66
C LYS A 67 18.71 -0.07 8.55
N GLU A 68 19.45 -0.22 7.45
CA GLU A 68 19.03 -0.95 6.25
C GLU A 68 17.63 -0.52 5.75
N ILE A 69 17.35 0.80 5.77
CA ILE A 69 16.10 1.37 5.29
C ILE A 69 16.29 1.79 3.83
N TYR A 70 15.33 1.38 2.99
CA TYR A 70 15.30 1.67 1.57
C TYR A 70 14.02 2.42 1.21
N LYS A 71 14.12 3.36 0.27
CA LYS A 71 12.98 4.04 -0.35
C LYS A 71 12.71 3.39 -1.70
N VAL A 72 11.55 2.74 -1.82
CA VAL A 72 11.05 2.21 -3.10
C VAL A 72 10.09 3.23 -3.72
N THR A 73 10.38 3.66 -4.94
CA THR A 73 9.52 4.57 -5.71
C THR A 73 9.12 3.89 -7.01
N VAL A 74 7.81 3.87 -7.30
CA VAL A 74 7.26 3.41 -8.57
C VAL A 74 6.46 4.55 -9.18
N GLU A 75 6.80 4.92 -10.40
CA GLU A 75 6.12 5.94 -11.20
C GLU A 75 5.51 5.25 -12.43
N ASP A 76 4.27 5.62 -12.77
CA ASP A 76 3.55 5.11 -13.93
C ASP A 76 2.81 6.22 -14.68
N ASN A 77 2.45 5.94 -15.93
CA ASN A 77 1.64 6.82 -16.79
C ASN A 77 0.16 6.40 -16.85
N GLY A 78 -0.34 5.72 -15.81
CA GLY A 78 -1.71 5.19 -15.77
C GLY A 78 -2.78 6.26 -15.56
N ILE A 79 -3.98 5.77 -15.26
CA ILE A 79 -5.19 6.63 -15.12
C ILE A 79 -5.16 7.61 -13.95
N GLY A 80 -4.21 7.45 -13.01
CA GLY A 80 -4.19 8.16 -11.74
C GLY A 80 -5.33 7.73 -10.80
N ILE A 81 -5.36 8.31 -9.60
CA ILE A 81 -6.35 8.00 -8.56
C ILE A 81 -7.09 9.28 -8.18
N PRO A 82 -8.43 9.30 -8.18
CA PRO A 82 -9.19 10.46 -7.72
C PRO A 82 -8.77 10.86 -6.29
N PRO A 83 -8.52 12.15 -6.02
CA PRO A 83 -7.91 12.59 -4.75
C PRO A 83 -8.72 12.20 -3.51
N HIS A 84 -10.04 12.14 -3.61
CA HIS A 84 -10.91 11.72 -2.50
C HIS A 84 -10.83 10.22 -2.18
N VAL A 85 -10.30 9.40 -3.09
CA VAL A 85 -10.15 7.93 -2.93
C VAL A 85 -8.76 7.57 -2.40
N VAL A 86 -7.74 8.42 -2.63
CA VAL A 86 -6.34 8.14 -2.28
C VAL A 86 -6.17 7.72 -0.81
N PRO A 87 -6.75 8.41 0.20
CA PRO A 87 -6.54 8.04 1.60
C PRO A 87 -6.96 6.59 1.88
N ASP A 88 -8.14 6.18 1.44
CA ASP A 88 -8.62 4.81 1.66
C ASP A 88 -7.89 3.79 0.78
N ALA A 89 -7.54 4.17 -0.46
CA ALA A 89 -6.80 3.31 -1.38
C ALA A 89 -5.40 2.92 -0.90
N PHE A 90 -4.78 3.68 -0.01
CA PHE A 90 -3.47 3.37 0.55
C PHE A 90 -3.46 3.18 2.06
N GLY A 91 -4.52 3.62 2.75
CA GLY A 91 -4.57 3.64 4.22
C GLY A 91 -5.69 2.84 4.88
N ARG A 92 -6.60 2.22 4.11
CA ARG A 92 -7.64 1.33 4.62
C ARG A 92 -7.44 -0.09 4.11
N VAL A 93 -7.13 -1.03 5.01
CA VAL A 93 -6.94 -2.44 4.65
C VAL A 93 -8.28 -3.06 4.24
N LEU A 94 -8.26 -3.91 3.21
CA LEU A 94 -9.44 -4.48 2.53
C LEU A 94 -10.32 -3.44 1.82
N TYR A 95 -9.71 -2.34 1.36
CA TYR A 95 -10.34 -1.38 0.45
C TYR A 95 -9.79 -1.55 -0.97
N SER A 96 -10.66 -1.82 -1.94
CA SER A 96 -10.27 -2.12 -3.32
C SER A 96 -11.33 -1.71 -4.34
N SER A 97 -10.90 -1.20 -5.50
CA SER A 97 -11.74 -1.08 -6.70
C SER A 97 -11.86 -2.38 -7.49
N LYS A 98 -11.07 -3.40 -7.14
CA LYS A 98 -10.94 -4.67 -7.87
C LYS A 98 -11.90 -5.77 -7.38
N TYR A 99 -12.87 -5.45 -6.52
CA TYR A 99 -13.93 -6.39 -6.10
C TYR A 99 -15.06 -6.53 -7.14
N VAL A 100 -14.67 -6.54 -8.41
CA VAL A 100 -15.54 -6.75 -9.55
C VAL A 100 -15.10 -8.01 -10.27
N LEU A 101 -16.00 -8.67 -11.01
CA LEU A 101 -15.67 -9.87 -11.78
C LEU A 101 -14.87 -9.48 -13.03
N ARG A 102 -13.59 -9.12 -12.84
CA ARG A 102 -12.65 -8.73 -13.89
C ARG A 102 -11.28 -9.33 -13.56
N GLN A 103 -10.60 -9.83 -14.58
CA GLN A 103 -9.23 -10.31 -14.42
C GLN A 103 -8.29 -9.12 -14.21
N THR A 104 -7.74 -9.01 -13.00
CA THR A 104 -6.71 -8.03 -12.61
C THR A 104 -5.62 -8.73 -11.81
N ARG A 105 -4.41 -8.15 -11.73
CA ARG A 105 -3.30 -8.76 -10.97
C ARG A 105 -3.55 -8.70 -9.46
N GLY A 106 -4.07 -7.58 -8.98
CA GLY A 106 -4.47 -7.40 -7.58
C GLY A 106 -5.86 -7.97 -7.28
N MET A 107 -6.03 -8.64 -6.14
CA MET A 107 -7.31 -9.29 -5.76
C MET A 107 -7.87 -8.80 -4.41
N TYR A 108 -7.05 -8.75 -3.36
CA TYR A 108 -7.57 -8.66 -1.98
C TYR A 108 -7.69 -7.25 -1.40
N GLY A 109 -7.22 -6.20 -2.09
CA GLY A 109 -7.18 -4.85 -1.51
C GLY A 109 -6.16 -4.68 -0.38
N LEU A 110 -5.19 -5.59 -0.28
CA LEU A 110 -4.23 -5.70 0.82
C LEU A 110 -2.82 -5.25 0.46
N GLY A 111 -2.34 -5.60 -0.75
CA GLY A 111 -0.92 -5.56 -1.11
C GLY A 111 -0.15 -4.30 -0.71
N VAL A 112 -0.51 -3.15 -1.29
CA VAL A 112 0.17 -1.88 -0.97
C VAL A 112 -0.03 -1.46 0.49
N LYS A 113 -1.20 -1.73 1.09
CA LYS A 113 -1.44 -1.42 2.52
C LYS A 113 -0.55 -2.26 3.43
N ALA A 114 -0.29 -3.52 3.07
CA ALA A 114 0.64 -4.37 3.81
C ALA A 114 2.07 -3.80 3.77
N ALA A 115 2.49 -3.24 2.63
CA ALA A 115 3.76 -2.50 2.54
C ALA A 115 3.77 -1.25 3.45
N VAL A 116 2.67 -0.49 3.49
CA VAL A 116 2.52 0.66 4.41
C VAL A 116 2.59 0.23 5.88
N LEU A 117 1.88 -0.84 6.25
CA LEU A 117 1.92 -1.41 7.60
C LEU A 117 3.33 -1.86 7.98
N TYR A 118 4.00 -2.61 7.09
CA TYR A 118 5.36 -3.06 7.32
C TYR A 118 6.31 -1.87 7.50
N SER A 119 6.21 -0.86 6.65
CA SER A 119 6.97 0.38 6.77
C SER A 119 6.78 1.03 8.15
N GLN A 120 5.54 1.15 8.65
CA GLN A 120 5.24 1.71 9.97
C GLN A 120 5.70 0.87 11.16
N MET A 121 6.03 -0.41 10.97
CA MET A 121 6.56 -1.26 12.04
C MET A 121 8.03 -0.97 12.33
N TYR A 122 8.78 -0.54 11.31
CA TYR A 122 10.25 -0.41 11.38
C TYR A 122 10.76 1.02 11.24
N GLN A 123 9.94 1.95 10.75
CA GLN A 123 10.33 3.35 10.57
C GLN A 123 9.13 4.32 10.72
N GLU A 124 9.41 5.61 10.86
CA GLU A 124 8.39 6.63 11.21
C GLU A 124 7.96 7.55 10.08
N LYS A 125 8.65 7.56 8.92
CA LYS A 125 8.29 8.41 7.79
C LYS A 125 6.94 7.95 7.20
N PRO A 126 6.04 8.88 6.88
CA PRO A 126 4.81 8.54 6.16
C PRO A 126 5.14 8.09 4.74
N VAL A 127 4.24 7.34 4.11
CA VAL A 127 4.33 7.08 2.67
C VAL A 127 3.86 8.29 1.89
N GLU A 128 4.49 8.55 0.74
CA GLU A 128 4.19 9.66 -0.14
C GLU A 128 3.52 9.16 -1.42
N ILE A 129 2.37 9.74 -1.77
CA ILE A 129 1.62 9.42 -2.97
C ILE A 129 1.47 10.70 -3.79
N ILE A 130 1.84 10.61 -5.07
CA ILE A 130 1.67 11.70 -6.04
C ILE A 130 0.77 11.17 -7.14
N THR A 131 -0.31 11.87 -7.46
CA THR A 131 -1.25 11.40 -8.48
C THR A 131 -1.93 12.55 -9.21
N SER A 132 -2.26 12.30 -10.49
CA SER A 132 -3.03 13.20 -11.33
C SER A 132 -3.96 12.38 -12.21
N PRO A 133 -5.28 12.36 -11.95
CA PRO A 133 -6.24 11.70 -12.84
C PRO A 133 -6.19 12.26 -14.27
N ILE A 134 -6.58 11.44 -15.25
CA ILE A 134 -6.71 11.88 -16.64
C ILE A 134 -7.62 13.11 -16.73
N GLY A 135 -7.15 14.16 -17.42
CA GLY A 135 -7.86 15.44 -17.55
C GLY A 135 -7.80 16.35 -16.32
N SER A 136 -7.11 15.95 -15.25
CA SER A 136 -6.89 16.80 -14.08
C SER A 136 -6.00 18.00 -14.43
N LYS A 137 -6.35 19.18 -13.90
CA LYS A 137 -5.52 20.41 -13.98
C LYS A 137 -4.49 20.52 -12.84
N ARG A 138 -4.48 19.55 -11.93
CA ARG A 138 -3.68 19.57 -10.70
C ARG A 138 -3.02 18.22 -10.45
N ILE A 139 -1.86 18.27 -9.83
CA ILE A 139 -1.18 17.13 -9.24
C ILE A 139 -1.46 17.17 -7.74
N TYR A 140 -1.91 16.06 -7.19
CA TYR A 140 -2.22 15.91 -5.77
C TYR A 140 -1.09 15.14 -5.09
N ILE A 141 -0.65 15.63 -3.94
CA ILE A 141 0.41 15.03 -3.14
C ILE A 141 -0.18 14.71 -1.76
N PHE A 142 0.02 13.48 -1.30
CA PHE A 142 -0.45 13.01 -0.02
C PHE A 142 0.71 12.40 0.76
N ARG A 143 0.74 12.65 2.07
CA ARG A 143 1.55 11.89 3.02
C ARG A 143 0.63 11.21 3.99
N LEU A 144 0.74 9.88 4.12
CA LEU A 144 -0.18 9.13 4.95
C LEU A 144 0.47 8.03 5.78
N LYS A 145 -0.23 7.71 6.87
CA LYS A 145 -0.07 6.50 7.68
C LYS A 145 -1.43 5.83 7.87
N ILE A 146 -1.43 4.67 8.50
CA ILE A 146 -2.60 3.88 8.89
C ILE A 146 -2.74 3.92 10.40
N ASP A 147 -3.91 4.38 10.88
CA ASP A 147 -4.38 4.08 12.23
C ASP A 147 -4.71 2.59 12.29
N VAL A 148 -3.80 1.82 12.88
CA VAL A 148 -3.90 0.37 12.95
C VAL A 148 -5.11 -0.07 13.78
N THR A 149 -5.49 0.69 14.81
CA THR A 149 -6.60 0.32 15.68
C THR A 149 -7.94 0.53 15.00
N LYS A 150 -8.07 1.61 14.22
CA LYS A 150 -9.32 1.95 13.51
C LYS A 150 -9.40 1.40 12.09
N ASN A 151 -8.27 0.97 11.51
CA ASN A 151 -8.16 0.66 10.09
C ASN A 151 -8.54 1.87 9.20
N GLU A 152 -8.02 3.04 9.54
CA GLU A 152 -8.33 4.31 8.86
C GLU A 152 -7.05 5.05 8.46
N PRO A 153 -7.06 5.82 7.35
CA PRO A 153 -5.92 6.64 6.97
C PRO A 153 -5.72 7.84 7.91
N ILE A 154 -4.46 8.15 8.19
CA ILE A 154 -4.03 9.39 8.84
C ILE A 154 -3.27 10.22 7.80
N ILE A 155 -3.79 11.38 7.43
CA ILE A 155 -3.20 12.28 6.41
C ILE A 155 -2.39 13.38 7.12
N TYR A 156 -1.21 13.70 6.58
CA TYR A 156 -0.29 14.75 7.06
C TYR A 156 -0.16 15.90 6.07
#